data_AF-A0A969VAA1-F1
#
_entry.id   AF-A0A969VAA1-F1
#
_cell.length_a   1.000
_cell.length_b   1.000
_cell.length_c   1.000
_cell.angle_alpha   90.00
_cell.angle_beta   90.00
_cell.angle_gamma   90.00
#
_symmetry.space_group_name_H-M   'P 1'
#
loop_
_entity.id
_entity.type
_entity.pdbx_description
1 polymer ?
#
loop_
_entity_poly.entity_id
_entity_poly.type
_entity_poly.pdbx_seq_one_letter_code
_entity_poly.pdbx_strand_id
1 'polypeptide(L)'
;MSFDFCDGGSRLSYKREISRILVLSSYQRPIPLTIPEELPEPGTALETIFALLKSTAGFDFTQYKPATLNRRMQRRMLLYKLESLEAYAQYLLEHPAEVKALYEEILIHVTSFFRDLEVFQHLKEQVFPTITQNKSAEVPIRIWVAGCSTGEEVYSIAICLLEYLGDRGRSLPIQIFATDISEAAIANQEKTMAQAHLQAVIEEQDNLNQDLRVANEEIISSNEELQSINEELETAKEEIQATNEELITTVEELRTRNLDLQQVNNDVTNFWTLDKEEKWFAT
;
A
#
# COMPACT_ATOMS: atom_id res chain seq x y z
N MET A 1 20.90 -15.73 -18.92
CA MET A 1 20.66 -14.59 -18.00
C MET A 1 19.24 -14.74 -17.48
N SER A 2 19.10 -15.15 -16.23
CA SER A 2 17.84 -15.17 -15.51
C SER A 2 17.36 -13.73 -15.33
N PHE A 3 16.17 -13.41 -15.85
CA PHE A 3 15.49 -12.17 -15.51
C PHE A 3 14.83 -12.37 -14.15
N ASP A 4 15.52 -12.00 -13.08
CA ASP A 4 14.92 -11.93 -11.74
C ASP A 4 13.96 -10.73 -11.70
N PHE A 5 12.70 -10.98 -12.04
CA PHE A 5 11.59 -10.02 -12.05
C PHE A 5 11.19 -9.49 -10.66
N CYS A 6 11.97 -9.75 -9.61
CA CYS A 6 11.62 -9.45 -8.22
C CYS A 6 12.89 -9.31 -7.37
N ASP A 7 13.72 -8.30 -7.59
CA ASP A 7 14.77 -7.97 -6.61
C ASP A 7 14.82 -6.46 -6.39
N GLY A 8 14.31 -6.01 -5.25
CA GLY A 8 14.55 -4.65 -4.75
C GLY A 8 13.35 -3.82 -4.29
N GLY A 9 12.10 -4.24 -4.52
CA GLY A 9 10.93 -3.49 -4.03
C GLY A 9 9.83 -4.45 -3.59
N SER A 10 9.31 -4.28 -2.37
CA SER A 10 8.18 -5.08 -1.90
C SER A 10 7.06 -4.99 -2.94
N ARG A 11 6.45 -6.12 -3.33
CA ARG A 11 5.34 -6.18 -4.31
C ARG A 11 4.19 -5.20 -3.97
N LEU A 12 4.11 -4.78 -2.72
CA LEU A 12 3.17 -3.80 -2.18
C LEU A 12 3.49 -2.36 -2.57
N SER A 13 4.77 -1.98 -2.67
CA SER A 13 5.19 -0.65 -3.13
C SER A 13 4.70 -0.37 -4.56
N TYR A 14 4.75 -1.37 -5.44
CA TYR A 14 4.29 -1.22 -6.83
C TYR A 14 2.77 -1.07 -6.93
N LYS A 15 1.98 -1.79 -6.12
CA LYS A 15 0.52 -1.65 -6.12
C LYS A 15 0.07 -0.23 -5.77
N ARG A 16 0.64 0.35 -4.72
CA ARG A 16 0.34 1.73 -4.29
C ARG A 16 0.73 2.74 -5.37
N GLU A 17 1.91 2.57 -5.93
CA GLU A 17 2.47 3.49 -6.91
C GLU A 17 1.70 3.46 -8.24
N ILE A 18 1.28 2.27 -8.69
CA ILE A 18 0.48 2.14 -9.91
C ILE A 18 -0.90 2.78 -9.74
N SER A 19 -1.55 2.58 -8.60
CA SER A 19 -2.84 3.24 -8.29
C SER A 19 -2.73 4.76 -8.27
N ARG A 20 -1.56 5.31 -7.91
CA ARG A 20 -1.32 6.77 -7.92
C ARG A 20 -1.26 7.35 -9.33
N ILE A 21 -0.67 6.62 -10.27
CA ILE A 21 -0.31 7.16 -11.60
C ILE A 21 -1.35 6.86 -12.68
N LEU A 22 -2.27 5.93 -12.41
CA LEU A 22 -3.22 5.48 -13.42
C LEU A 22 -4.50 6.32 -13.39
N VAL A 23 -4.79 6.95 -14.52
CA VAL A 23 -5.98 7.78 -14.72
C VAL A 23 -6.92 7.03 -15.66
N LEU A 24 -7.96 6.45 -15.09
CA LEU A 24 -9.04 5.86 -15.87
C LEU A 24 -9.92 6.97 -16.41
N SER A 25 -9.98 7.08 -17.74
CA SER A 25 -10.91 7.96 -18.42
C SER A 25 -11.96 7.11 -19.11
N SER A 26 -13.13 6.99 -18.50
CA SER A 26 -14.30 6.41 -19.13
C SER A 26 -14.81 7.38 -20.21
N TYR A 27 -14.58 7.07 -21.48
CA TYR A 27 -15.32 7.73 -22.55
C TYR A 27 -16.72 7.12 -22.60
N GLN A 28 -17.61 7.57 -21.72
CA GLN A 28 -19.01 7.15 -21.70
C GLN A 28 -19.82 8.03 -22.67
N ARG A 29 -20.20 7.46 -23.82
CA ARG A 29 -21.56 7.69 -24.31
C ARG A 29 -22.35 6.41 -24.05
N PRO A 30 -23.25 6.37 -23.05
CA PRO A 30 -24.21 5.29 -22.97
C PRO A 30 -25.12 5.42 -24.18
N ILE A 31 -24.97 4.52 -25.15
CA ILE A 31 -25.91 4.42 -26.27
C ILE A 31 -26.99 3.45 -25.79
N PRO A 32 -28.25 3.90 -25.62
CA PRO A 32 -29.34 3.00 -25.33
C PRO A 32 -29.39 1.92 -26.41
N LEU A 33 -29.62 0.67 -26.02
CA LEU A 33 -29.96 -0.42 -26.94
C LEU A 33 -31.20 -0.01 -27.73
N THR A 34 -30.99 0.64 -28.87
CA THR A 34 -32.06 1.10 -29.74
C THR A 34 -32.08 0.11 -30.88
N ILE A 35 -33.03 -0.82 -30.84
CA ILE A 35 -33.36 -1.61 -32.01
C ILE A 35 -33.87 -0.58 -33.03
N PRO A 36 -33.28 -0.50 -34.24
CA PRO A 36 -33.77 0.42 -35.27
C PRO A 36 -35.28 0.21 -35.45
N GLU A 37 -36.07 1.27 -35.26
CA GLU A 37 -37.53 1.24 -35.47
C GLU A 37 -37.86 0.99 -36.96
N GLU A 38 -36.91 1.29 -37.85
CA GLU A 38 -36.92 0.96 -39.27
C GLU A 38 -35.81 -0.07 -39.60
N LEU A 39 -36.19 -1.16 -40.27
CA LEU A 39 -35.26 -2.12 -40.85
C LEU A 39 -34.28 -1.38 -41.78
N PRO A 40 -32.97 -1.69 -41.75
CA PRO A 40 -32.04 -1.11 -42.70
C PRO A 40 -32.48 -1.41 -44.15
N GLU A 41 -32.35 -0.41 -45.02
CA GLU A 41 -32.56 -0.53 -46.48
C GLU A 41 -31.90 -1.81 -47.03
N PRO A 42 -32.47 -2.48 -48.05
CA PRO A 42 -32.03 -3.81 -48.49
C PRO A 42 -30.64 -3.76 -49.12
N GLY A 43 -29.62 -3.83 -48.27
CA GLY A 43 -28.25 -4.19 -48.59
C GLY A 43 -28.04 -5.70 -48.56
N THR A 44 -26.79 -6.13 -48.72
CA THR A 44 -26.37 -7.52 -48.48
C THR A 44 -26.62 -7.92 -47.01
N ALA A 45 -26.77 -9.21 -46.71
CA ALA A 45 -26.96 -9.69 -45.34
C ALA A 45 -25.87 -9.19 -44.36
N LEU A 46 -24.66 -8.97 -44.87
CA LEU A 46 -23.54 -8.39 -44.12
C LEU A 46 -23.80 -6.93 -43.70
N GLU A 47 -24.37 -6.12 -44.59
CA GLU A 47 -24.71 -4.71 -44.33
C GLU A 47 -25.83 -4.62 -43.28
N THR A 48 -26.81 -5.51 -43.34
CA THR A 48 -27.85 -5.65 -42.29
C THR A 48 -27.22 -5.96 -40.93
N ILE A 49 -26.29 -6.93 -40.88
CA ILE A 49 -25.59 -7.28 -39.64
C ILE A 49 -24.78 -6.09 -39.10
N PHE A 50 -24.07 -5.36 -39.97
CA PHE A 50 -23.32 -4.17 -39.56
C PHE A 50 -24.21 -3.05 -39.06
N ALA A 51 -25.38 -2.83 -39.67
CA ALA A 51 -26.35 -1.86 -39.19
C ALA A 51 -26.85 -2.22 -37.78
N LEU A 52 -27.15 -3.50 -37.52
CA LEU A 52 -27.57 -3.99 -36.21
C LEU A 52 -26.47 -3.87 -35.14
N LEU A 53 -25.23 -4.15 -35.52
CA LEU A 53 -24.08 -3.96 -34.62
C LEU A 53 -23.84 -2.48 -34.35
N LYS A 54 -23.97 -1.61 -35.36
CA LYS A 54 -23.79 -0.17 -35.23
C LYS A 54 -24.86 0.46 -34.34
N SER A 55 -26.11 0.03 -34.43
CA SER A 55 -27.19 0.51 -33.54
C SER A 55 -26.99 0.08 -32.08
N THR A 56 -26.36 -1.09 -31.88
CA THR A 56 -26.10 -1.64 -30.54
C THR A 56 -24.84 -1.06 -29.89
N ALA A 57 -23.78 -0.85 -30.68
CA ALA A 57 -22.44 -0.53 -30.18
C ALA A 57 -22.00 0.92 -30.44
N GLY A 58 -22.71 1.65 -31.31
CA GLY A 58 -22.32 3.00 -31.72
C GLY A 58 -21.09 3.10 -32.60
N PHE A 59 -20.50 1.97 -33.00
CA PHE A 59 -19.27 1.93 -33.77
C PHE A 59 -19.48 1.30 -35.15
N ASP A 60 -18.69 1.75 -36.12
CA ASP A 60 -18.79 1.31 -37.50
C ASP A 60 -17.80 0.17 -37.79
N PHE A 61 -18.33 -1.05 -37.94
CA PHE A 61 -17.53 -2.25 -38.23
C PHE A 61 -17.09 -2.37 -39.68
N THR A 62 -17.45 -1.44 -40.58
CA THR A 62 -17.03 -1.47 -41.99
C THR A 62 -15.52 -1.42 -42.18
N GLN A 63 -14.78 -0.82 -41.23
CA GLN A 63 -13.32 -0.73 -41.26
C GLN A 63 -12.62 -1.94 -40.60
N TYR A 64 -13.38 -2.84 -39.98
CA TYR A 64 -12.81 -4.03 -39.34
C TYR A 64 -12.36 -5.05 -40.38
N LYS A 65 -11.33 -5.86 -40.05
CA LYS A 65 -10.80 -6.87 -40.97
C LYS A 65 -11.88 -7.91 -41.32
N PRO A 66 -12.31 -8.03 -42.60
CA PRO A 66 -13.42 -8.91 -42.99
C PRO A 66 -13.20 -10.38 -42.64
N ALA A 67 -11.97 -10.87 -42.77
CA ALA A 67 -11.63 -12.25 -42.42
C ALA A 67 -11.86 -12.56 -40.93
N THR A 68 -11.60 -11.59 -40.05
CA THR A 68 -11.81 -11.73 -38.60
C THR A 68 -13.30 -11.77 -38.29
N LEU A 69 -14.08 -10.84 -38.87
CA LEU A 69 -15.53 -10.77 -38.69
C LEU A 69 -16.21 -12.05 -39.21
N ASN A 70 -15.88 -12.50 -40.42
CA ASN A 70 -16.47 -13.69 -41.01
C ASN A 70 -16.25 -14.93 -40.14
N ARG A 71 -15.03 -15.13 -39.61
CA ARG A 71 -14.73 -16.25 -38.72
C ARG A 71 -15.57 -16.21 -37.42
N ARG A 72 -15.81 -15.01 -36.86
CA ARG A 72 -16.63 -14.84 -35.65
C ARG A 72 -18.11 -15.10 -35.95
N MET A 73 -18.63 -14.53 -37.03
CA MET A 73 -20.01 -14.77 -37.47
C MET A 73 -20.26 -16.25 -37.75
N GLN A 74 -19.38 -16.92 -38.50
CA GLN A 74 -19.48 -18.35 -38.76
C GLN A 74 -19.50 -19.19 -37.49
N ARG A 75 -18.67 -18.83 -36.49
CA ARG A 75 -18.67 -19.53 -35.19
C ARG A 75 -19.99 -19.38 -34.45
N ARG A 76 -20.59 -18.18 -34.44
CA ARG A 76 -21.94 -17.96 -33.88
C ARG A 76 -23.00 -18.73 -34.65
N MET A 77 -22.98 -18.66 -35.98
CA MET A 77 -23.91 -19.39 -36.86
C MET A 77 -23.91 -20.90 -36.59
N LEU A 78 -22.73 -21.49 -36.34
CA LEU A 78 -22.62 -22.90 -35.96
C LEU A 78 -23.32 -23.24 -34.63
N LEU A 79 -23.33 -22.33 -33.64
CA LEU A 79 -24.03 -22.54 -32.37
C LEU A 79 -25.55 -22.70 -32.57
N TYR A 80 -26.10 -21.96 -33.54
CA TYR A 80 -27.53 -21.97 -33.86
C TYR A 80 -27.87 -22.81 -35.09
N LYS A 81 -26.89 -23.53 -35.65
CA LYS A 81 -27.02 -24.38 -36.85
C LYS A 81 -27.58 -23.63 -38.07
N LEU A 82 -27.13 -22.40 -38.27
CA LEU A 82 -27.51 -21.55 -39.40
C LEU A 82 -26.52 -21.73 -40.54
N GLU A 83 -27.02 -22.00 -41.74
CA GLU A 83 -26.20 -22.36 -42.90
C GLU A 83 -25.91 -21.17 -43.83
N SER A 84 -26.59 -20.04 -43.66
CA SER A 84 -26.42 -18.84 -44.48
C SER A 84 -26.36 -17.55 -43.67
N LEU A 85 -25.70 -16.54 -44.24
CA LEU A 85 -25.56 -15.24 -43.59
C LEU A 85 -26.90 -14.51 -43.52
N GLU A 86 -27.77 -14.74 -44.51
CA GLU A 86 -29.15 -14.23 -44.56
C GLU A 86 -29.99 -14.78 -43.40
N ALA A 87 -29.88 -16.10 -43.14
CA ALA A 87 -30.57 -16.72 -42.01
C ALA A 87 -30.06 -16.17 -40.68
N TYR A 88 -28.76 -15.86 -40.59
CA TYR A 88 -28.19 -15.24 -39.39
C TYR A 88 -28.61 -13.78 -39.21
N ALA A 89 -28.66 -12.99 -40.28
CA ALA A 89 -29.18 -11.63 -40.24
C ALA A 89 -30.64 -11.59 -39.76
N GLN A 90 -31.49 -12.50 -40.25
CA GLN A 90 -32.87 -12.63 -39.78
C GLN A 90 -32.92 -13.05 -38.30
N TYR A 91 -32.09 -14.01 -37.90
CA TYR A 91 -32.03 -14.47 -36.52
C TYR A 91 -31.65 -13.34 -35.55
N LEU A 92 -30.70 -12.48 -35.94
CA LEU A 92 -30.29 -11.32 -35.16
C LEU A 92 -31.40 -10.28 -34.97
N LEU A 93 -32.25 -10.06 -35.98
CA LEU A 93 -33.41 -9.16 -35.88
C LEU A 93 -34.40 -9.62 -34.82
N GLU A 94 -34.63 -10.93 -34.72
CA GLU A 94 -35.58 -11.53 -33.78
C GLU A 94 -34.99 -11.70 -32.36
N HIS A 95 -33.66 -11.71 -32.23
CA HIS A 95 -32.96 -12.01 -30.98
C HIS A 95 -31.95 -10.92 -30.62
N PRO A 96 -32.36 -9.81 -29.99
CA PRO A 96 -31.46 -8.73 -29.57
C PRO A 96 -30.30 -9.19 -28.66
N ALA A 97 -30.54 -10.23 -27.86
CA ALA A 97 -29.50 -10.85 -27.03
C ALA A 97 -28.36 -11.47 -27.86
N GLU A 98 -28.67 -11.99 -29.05
CA GLU A 98 -27.67 -12.52 -29.98
C GLU A 98 -26.82 -11.41 -30.60
N VAL A 99 -27.43 -10.25 -30.89
CA VAL A 99 -26.69 -9.08 -31.40
C VAL A 99 -25.64 -8.64 -30.39
N LYS A 100 -26.00 -8.59 -29.10
CA LYS A 100 -25.05 -8.31 -28.01
C LYS A 100 -23.95 -9.35 -27.92
N ALA A 101 -24.28 -10.63 -28.01
CA ALA A 101 -23.30 -11.71 -27.92
C ALA A 101 -22.34 -11.73 -29.12
N LEU A 102 -22.83 -11.44 -30.34
CA LEU A 102 -21.99 -11.28 -31.53
C LEU A 102 -21.05 -10.08 -31.37
N TYR A 103 -21.56 -8.95 -30.87
CA TYR A 103 -20.75 -7.77 -30.56
C TYR A 103 -19.59 -8.11 -29.60
N GLU A 104 -19.89 -8.75 -28.47
CA GLU A 104 -18.87 -9.15 -27.48
C GLU A 104 -17.84 -10.14 -28.07
N GLU A 105 -18.25 -11.02 -28.98
CA GLU A 105 -17.36 -11.99 -29.63
C GLU A 105 -16.48 -11.36 -30.75
N ILE A 106 -16.94 -10.28 -31.36
CA ILE A 106 -16.14 -9.49 -32.31
C ILE A 106 -15.03 -8.73 -31.59
N LEU A 107 -15.30 -8.22 -30.38
CA LEU A 107 -14.29 -7.58 -29.54
C LEU A 107 -13.26 -8.62 -29.06
N ILE A 108 -11.99 -8.42 -29.42
CA ILE A 108 -10.91 -9.35 -29.08
C ILE A 108 -10.27 -8.91 -27.77
N HIS A 109 -10.75 -9.48 -26.66
CA HIS A 109 -10.26 -9.17 -25.31
C HIS A 109 -9.00 -9.96 -24.91
N VAL A 110 -8.18 -10.40 -25.87
CA VAL A 110 -6.98 -11.19 -25.54
C VAL A 110 -5.87 -10.23 -25.12
N THR A 111 -5.56 -10.25 -23.83
CA THR A 111 -4.50 -9.46 -23.20
C THR A 111 -3.82 -10.32 -22.14
N SER A 112 -2.55 -10.03 -21.84
CA SER A 112 -1.76 -10.71 -20.82
C SER A 112 -0.62 -9.80 -20.37
N PHE A 113 -0.15 -9.98 -19.14
CA PHE A 113 1.03 -9.26 -18.66
C PHE A 113 2.23 -9.53 -19.56
N PHE A 114 2.95 -8.46 -19.89
CA PHE A 114 4.19 -8.49 -20.67
C PHE A 114 4.05 -9.31 -21.96
N ARG A 115 2.91 -9.15 -22.65
CA ARG A 115 2.50 -9.97 -23.80
C ARG A 115 3.59 -10.18 -24.86
N ASP A 116 4.37 -9.14 -25.13
CA ASP A 116 5.53 -9.19 -26.03
C ASP A 116 6.75 -8.60 -25.33
N LEU A 117 7.60 -9.47 -24.78
CA LEU A 117 8.74 -9.05 -23.97
C LEU A 117 9.73 -8.17 -24.75
N GLU A 118 9.89 -8.41 -26.05
CA GLU A 118 10.82 -7.64 -26.89
C GLU A 118 10.37 -6.17 -26.99
N VAL A 119 9.06 -5.93 -27.06
CA VAL A 119 8.49 -4.57 -27.04
C VAL A 119 8.79 -3.87 -25.71
N PHE A 120 8.65 -4.55 -24.58
CA PHE A 120 8.96 -3.97 -23.27
C PHE A 120 10.46 -3.71 -23.06
N GLN A 121 11.33 -4.57 -23.61
CA GLN A 121 12.77 -4.31 -23.63
C GLN A 121 13.08 -3.05 -24.44
N HIS A 122 12.49 -2.91 -25.62
CA HIS A 122 12.65 -1.72 -26.44
C HIS A 122 12.13 -0.44 -25.77
N LEU A 123 11.01 -0.52 -25.04
CA LEU A 123 10.51 0.59 -24.22
C LEU A 123 11.57 1.04 -23.20
N LYS A 124 12.19 0.09 -22.50
CA LYS A 124 13.19 0.38 -21.46
C LYS A 124 14.50 0.94 -22.02
N GLU A 125 14.93 0.43 -23.16
CA GLU A 125 16.24 0.77 -23.76
C GLU A 125 16.21 2.05 -24.60
N GLN A 126 15.09 2.36 -25.24
CA GLN A 126 15.01 3.44 -26.24
C GLN A 126 13.97 4.50 -25.88
N VAL A 127 12.76 4.08 -25.51
CA VAL A 127 11.63 5.02 -25.34
C VAL A 127 11.73 5.75 -24.01
N PHE A 128 11.86 5.04 -22.89
CA PHE A 128 11.92 5.64 -21.56
C PHE A 128 13.09 6.62 -21.38
N PRO A 129 14.32 6.33 -21.83
CA PRO A 129 15.40 7.31 -21.84
C PRO A 129 15.02 8.57 -22.62
N THR A 130 14.45 8.41 -23.81
CA THR A 130 14.08 9.54 -24.66
C THR A 130 13.01 10.43 -24.03
N ILE A 131 11.94 9.85 -23.46
CA ILE A 131 10.84 10.63 -22.88
C ILE A 131 11.17 11.23 -21.51
N THR A 132 12.25 10.79 -20.88
CA THR A 132 12.71 11.30 -19.57
C THR A 132 13.93 12.20 -19.68
N GLN A 133 14.64 12.19 -20.81
CA GLN A 133 15.78 13.05 -21.06
C GLN A 133 15.37 14.53 -20.98
N ASN A 134 16.11 15.31 -20.22
CA ASN A 134 15.90 16.76 -20.03
C ASN A 134 14.52 17.17 -19.48
N LYS A 135 13.76 16.24 -18.88
CA LYS A 135 12.51 16.61 -18.20
C LYS A 135 12.77 17.21 -16.82
N SER A 136 12.19 18.38 -16.59
CA SER A 136 12.05 18.96 -15.25
C SER A 136 11.15 18.08 -14.38
N ALA A 137 11.41 18.06 -13.07
CA ALA A 137 10.64 17.30 -12.10
C ALA A 137 9.15 17.69 -12.03
N GLU A 138 8.78 18.86 -12.56
CA GLU A 138 7.41 19.37 -12.53
C GLU A 138 6.55 18.95 -13.73
N VAL A 139 7.16 18.45 -14.81
CA VAL A 139 6.45 18.15 -16.06
C VAL A 139 6.03 16.67 -16.11
N PRO A 140 4.72 16.35 -16.15
CA PRO A 140 4.27 14.97 -16.06
C PRO A 140 4.71 14.11 -17.25
N ILE A 141 5.04 12.86 -16.98
CA ILE A 141 5.12 11.80 -17.98
C ILE A 141 3.71 11.32 -18.26
N ARG A 142 3.26 11.44 -19.51
CA ARG A 142 1.92 11.05 -19.94
C ARG A 142 2.01 9.91 -20.93
N ILE A 143 1.32 8.81 -20.64
CA ILE A 143 1.24 7.63 -21.49
C ILE A 143 -0.24 7.37 -21.76
N TRP A 144 -0.58 7.01 -22.99
CA TRP A 144 -1.94 6.60 -23.35
C TRP A 144 -1.90 5.19 -23.94
N VAL A 145 -2.69 4.29 -23.35
CA VAL A 145 -2.90 2.91 -23.78
C VAL A 145 -4.31 2.81 -24.36
N ALA A 146 -4.39 2.69 -25.69
CA ALA A 146 -5.65 2.57 -26.41
C ALA A 146 -5.96 1.08 -26.69
N GLY A 147 -7.17 0.64 -26.35
CA GLY A 147 -7.56 -0.76 -26.41
C GLY A 147 -6.99 -1.57 -25.25
N CYS A 148 -7.08 -1.04 -24.02
CA CYS A 148 -6.43 -1.63 -22.85
C CYS A 148 -7.03 -2.97 -22.37
N SER A 149 -8.18 -3.38 -22.89
CA SER A 149 -8.94 -4.55 -22.44
C SER A 149 -9.06 -4.56 -20.90
N THR A 150 -8.71 -5.66 -20.24
CA THR A 150 -8.71 -5.81 -18.77
C THR A 150 -7.54 -5.14 -18.06
N GLY A 151 -6.65 -4.46 -18.80
CA GLY A 151 -5.65 -3.54 -18.26
C GLY A 151 -4.24 -4.11 -18.06
N GLU A 152 -3.99 -5.39 -18.34
CA GLU A 152 -2.67 -6.03 -18.12
C GLU A 152 -1.53 -5.30 -18.83
N GLU A 153 -1.75 -4.80 -20.05
CA GLU A 153 -0.75 -3.99 -20.76
C GLU A 153 -0.45 -2.67 -20.03
N VAL A 154 -1.50 -2.01 -19.52
CA VAL A 154 -1.38 -0.76 -18.75
C VAL A 154 -0.52 -0.99 -17.51
N TYR A 155 -0.78 -2.08 -16.80
CA TYR A 155 0.02 -2.49 -15.65
C TYR A 155 1.45 -2.84 -16.03
N SER A 156 1.66 -3.59 -17.12
CA SER A 156 3.00 -3.94 -17.58
C SER A 156 3.83 -2.71 -17.95
N ILE A 157 3.23 -1.72 -18.62
CA ILE A 157 3.91 -0.45 -18.92
C ILE A 157 4.21 0.31 -17.63
N ALA A 158 3.26 0.39 -16.70
CA ALA A 158 3.42 1.05 -15.41
C ALA A 158 4.57 0.45 -14.60
N ILE A 159 4.59 -0.89 -14.45
CA ILE A 159 5.65 -1.63 -13.76
C ILE A 159 7.00 -1.37 -14.44
N CYS A 160 7.06 -1.55 -15.76
CA CYS A 160 8.30 -1.37 -16.51
C CYS A 160 8.86 0.06 -16.40
N LEU A 161 7.99 1.08 -16.42
CA LEU A 161 8.38 2.48 -16.24
C LEU A 161 8.88 2.76 -14.82
N LEU A 162 8.18 2.27 -13.80
CA LEU A 162 8.58 2.46 -12.41
C LEU A 162 9.93 1.78 -12.12
N GLU A 163 10.14 0.57 -12.64
CA GLU A 163 11.43 -0.13 -12.56
C GLU A 163 12.55 0.65 -13.26
N TYR A 164 12.28 1.23 -14.44
CA TYR A 164 13.25 2.05 -15.14
C TYR A 164 13.62 3.33 -14.35
N LEU A 165 12.63 3.98 -13.75
CA LEU A 165 12.83 5.21 -13.00
C LEU A 165 13.50 4.99 -11.64
N GLY A 166 13.32 3.81 -11.04
CA GLY A 166 13.75 3.52 -9.67
C GLY A 166 13.16 4.51 -8.68
N ASP A 167 13.98 5.02 -7.76
CA ASP A 167 13.53 5.98 -6.74
C ASP A 167 12.99 7.31 -7.32
N ARG A 168 13.40 7.68 -8.54
CA ARG A 168 12.89 8.87 -9.24
C ARG A 168 11.41 8.73 -9.62
N GLY A 169 10.89 7.51 -9.70
CA GLY A 169 9.48 7.26 -10.01
C GLY A 169 8.53 7.83 -8.97
N ARG A 170 8.96 7.90 -7.70
CA ARG A 170 8.15 8.43 -6.59
C ARG A 170 8.00 9.95 -6.64
N SER A 171 9.02 10.66 -7.14
CA SER A 171 9.05 12.13 -7.17
C SER A 171 8.51 12.73 -8.47
N LEU A 172 8.49 11.97 -9.56
CA LEU A 172 7.99 12.44 -10.84
C LEU A 172 6.46 12.31 -10.94
N PRO A 173 5.75 13.32 -11.47
CA PRO A 173 4.34 13.18 -11.79
C PRO A 173 4.18 12.28 -13.03
N ILE A 174 3.44 11.18 -12.90
CA ILE A 174 3.18 10.23 -13.99
C ILE A 174 1.67 10.07 -14.13
N GLN A 175 1.18 10.06 -15.36
CA GLN A 175 -0.22 9.85 -15.70
C GLN A 175 -0.32 8.83 -16.84
N ILE A 176 -1.00 7.72 -16.58
CA ILE A 176 -1.28 6.69 -17.58
C ILE A 176 -2.78 6.68 -17.85
N PHE A 177 -3.15 7.08 -19.07
CA PHE A 177 -4.51 7.03 -19.56
C PHE A 177 -4.75 5.67 -20.19
N ALA A 178 -5.82 4.99 -19.79
CA ALA A 178 -6.24 3.72 -20.37
C ALA A 178 -7.66 3.85 -20.88
N THR A 179 -7.89 3.48 -22.14
CA THR A 179 -9.20 3.57 -22.79
C THR A 179 -9.50 2.28 -23.54
N ASP A 180 -10.73 1.79 -23.43
CA ASP A 180 -11.24 0.66 -24.21
C ASP A 180 -12.66 0.94 -24.70
N ILE A 181 -13.13 0.17 -25.68
CA ILE A 181 -14.52 0.20 -26.16
C ILE A 181 -15.41 -0.77 -25.37
N SER A 182 -14.81 -1.78 -24.74
CA SER A 182 -15.48 -2.77 -23.94
C SER A 182 -15.76 -2.24 -22.53
N GLU A 183 -17.02 -1.87 -22.27
CA GLU A 183 -17.46 -1.47 -20.93
C GLU A 183 -17.19 -2.57 -19.89
N ALA A 184 -17.35 -3.84 -20.27
CA ALA A 184 -17.09 -4.96 -19.37
C ALA A 184 -15.61 -5.04 -18.96
N ALA A 185 -14.69 -4.76 -19.89
CA ALA A 185 -13.27 -4.77 -19.62
C ALA A 185 -12.86 -3.60 -18.69
N ILE A 186 -13.41 -2.41 -18.94
CA ILE A 186 -13.23 -1.23 -18.09
C ILE A 186 -13.78 -1.48 -16.68
N ALA A 187 -15.01 -1.97 -16.56
CA ALA A 187 -15.63 -2.24 -15.26
C ALA A 187 -14.85 -3.29 -14.45
N ASN A 188 -14.31 -4.31 -15.12
CA ASN A 188 -13.46 -5.30 -14.46
C ASN A 188 -12.14 -4.67 -13.99
N GLN A 189 -11.51 -3.82 -14.81
CA GLN A 189 -10.30 -3.09 -14.46
C GLN A 189 -10.52 -2.16 -13.25
N GLU A 190 -11.60 -1.36 -13.26
CA GLU A 190 -12.00 -0.50 -12.16
C GLU A 190 -12.21 -1.28 -10.86
N LYS A 191 -12.92 -2.41 -10.95
CA LYS A 191 -13.14 -3.30 -9.81
C LYS A 191 -11.82 -3.85 -9.25
N THR A 192 -10.94 -4.36 -10.10
CA THR A 192 -9.64 -4.90 -9.68
C THR A 192 -8.77 -3.82 -9.03
N MET A 193 -8.79 -2.59 -9.56
CA MET A 193 -8.06 -1.47 -8.95
C MET A 193 -8.63 -1.07 -7.59
N ALA A 194 -9.96 -0.94 -7.48
CA ALA A 194 -10.60 -0.61 -6.22
C ALA A 194 -10.29 -1.66 -5.14
N GLN A 195 -10.33 -2.95 -5.50
CA GLN A 195 -9.97 -4.05 -4.61
C GLN A 195 -8.49 -4.00 -4.18
N ALA A 196 -7.58 -3.75 -5.13
CA ALA A 196 -6.15 -3.65 -4.84
C ALA A 196 -5.81 -2.43 -3.95
N HIS A 197 -6.47 -1.30 -4.18
CA HIS A 197 -6.29 -0.10 -3.38
C HIS A 197 -6.80 -0.30 -1.94
N LEU A 198 -8.00 -0.85 -1.78
CA LEU A 198 -8.54 -1.17 -0.46
C LEU A 198 -7.61 -2.09 0.32
N GLN A 199 -7.09 -3.14 -0.32
CA GLN A 199 -6.15 -4.07 0.32
C GLN A 199 -4.85 -3.37 0.77
N ALA A 200 -4.31 -2.47 -0.07
CA ALA A 200 -3.10 -1.73 0.28
C ALA A 200 -3.32 -0.78 1.47
N VAL A 201 -4.49 -0.13 1.55
CA VAL A 201 -4.84 0.75 2.68
C VAL A 201 -5.02 -0.04 3.96
N ILE A 202 -5.67 -1.22 3.90
CA ILE A 202 -5.85 -2.10 5.07
C ILE A 202 -4.47 -2.52 5.62
N GLU A 203 -3.56 -2.95 4.75
CA GLU A 203 -2.23 -3.37 5.19
C GLU A 203 -1.40 -2.21 5.76
N GLU A 204 -1.53 -0.99 5.21
CA GLU A 204 -0.91 0.20 5.78
C GLU A 204 -1.47 0.52 7.18
N GLN A 205 -2.78 0.38 7.36
CA GLN A 205 -3.42 0.56 8.66
C GLN A 205 -2.97 -0.51 9.67
N ASP A 206 -2.83 -1.77 9.25
CA ASP A 206 -2.36 -2.85 10.11
C ASP A 206 -0.91 -2.64 10.55
N ASN A 207 -0.03 -2.21 9.64
CA ASN A 207 1.35 -1.87 9.98
C ASN A 207 1.41 -0.72 11.01
N LEU A 208 0.64 0.35 10.79
CA LEU A 208 0.58 1.48 11.72
C LEU A 208 0.02 1.08 13.09
N ASN A 209 -0.99 0.22 13.12
CA ASN A 209 -1.54 -0.31 14.37
C ASN A 209 -0.53 -1.18 15.12
N GLN A 210 0.30 -1.94 14.40
CA GLN A 210 1.38 -2.72 15.00
C GLN A 210 2.46 -1.82 15.58
N ASP A 211 2.92 -0.80 14.85
CA ASP A 211 3.90 0.17 15.34
C ASP A 211 3.39 0.91 16.59
N LEU A 212 2.11 1.30 16.60
CA LEU A 212 1.47 1.90 17.76
C LEU A 212 1.42 0.96 18.96
N ARG A 213 1.21 -0.35 18.74
CA ARG A 213 1.24 -1.34 19.83
C ARG A 213 2.63 -1.47 20.44
N VAL A 214 3.65 -1.58 19.61
CA VAL A 214 5.05 -1.65 20.05
C VAL A 214 5.42 -0.42 20.86
N ALA A 215 5.08 0.78 20.37
CA ALA A 215 5.34 2.02 21.11
C ALA A 215 4.61 2.08 22.46
N ASN A 216 3.38 1.54 22.54
CA ASN A 216 2.67 1.44 23.82
C ASN A 216 3.33 0.45 24.78
N GLU A 217 3.80 -0.71 24.31
CA GLU A 217 4.52 -1.69 25.13
C GLU A 217 5.83 -1.11 25.68
N GLU A 218 6.58 -0.37 24.86
CA GLU A 218 7.79 0.33 25.32
C GLU A 218 7.49 1.37 26.40
N ILE A 219 6.41 2.15 26.25
CA ILE A 219 5.97 3.12 27.27
C ILE A 219 5.61 2.41 28.57
N ILE A 220 4.88 1.28 28.50
CA ILE A 220 4.52 0.50 29.69
C ILE A 220 5.77 -0.03 30.38
N SER A 221 6.70 -0.62 29.63
CA SER A 221 7.99 -1.09 30.16
C SER A 221 8.77 0.04 30.84
N SER A 222 8.86 1.21 30.19
CA SER A 222 9.54 2.37 30.77
C SER A 222 8.87 2.86 32.06
N ASN A 223 7.54 2.77 32.14
CA ASN A 223 6.80 3.13 33.36
C ASN A 223 7.04 2.11 34.49
N GLU A 224 7.12 0.82 34.18
CA GLU A 224 7.49 -0.23 35.15
C GLU A 224 8.92 -0.03 35.68
N GLU A 225 9.88 0.31 34.81
CA GLU A 225 11.25 0.65 35.24
C GLU A 225 11.29 1.86 36.16
N LEU A 226 10.53 2.93 35.85
CA LEU A 226 10.43 4.10 36.71
C LEU A 226 9.81 3.77 38.07
N GLN A 227 8.83 2.87 38.13
CA GLN A 227 8.26 2.41 39.39
C GLN A 227 9.31 1.65 40.21
N SER A 228 10.07 0.74 39.59
CA SER A 228 11.17 0.02 40.25
C SER A 228 12.24 0.98 40.80
N ILE A 229 12.66 1.97 40.01
CA ILE A 229 13.63 2.99 40.45
C ILE A 229 13.09 3.79 41.63
N ASN A 230 11.79 4.08 41.64
CA ASN A 230 11.16 4.81 42.73
C ASN A 230 11.09 3.96 44.02
N GLU A 231 10.85 2.65 43.90
CA GLU A 231 10.92 1.71 45.02
C GLU A 231 12.34 1.62 45.59
N GLU A 232 13.37 1.49 44.75
CA GLU A 232 14.77 1.50 45.18
C GLU A 232 15.19 2.82 45.84
N LEU A 233 14.63 3.95 45.40
CA LEU A 233 14.90 5.24 46.02
C LEU A 233 14.28 5.34 47.42
N GLU A 234 13.05 4.84 47.61
CA GLU A 234 12.41 4.82 48.92
C GLU A 234 13.14 3.85 49.88
N THR A 235 13.62 2.68 49.42
CA THR A 235 14.43 1.80 50.28
C THR A 235 15.77 2.43 50.66
N ALA A 236 16.47 3.06 49.73
CA ALA A 236 17.73 3.76 50.03
C ALA A 236 17.51 4.92 51.03
N LYS A 237 16.38 5.62 50.93
CA LYS A 237 15.97 6.65 51.89
C LYS A 237 15.68 6.05 53.27
N GLU A 238 14.99 4.92 53.36
CA GLU A 238 14.76 4.21 54.63
C GLU A 238 16.07 3.75 55.28
N GLU A 239 17.03 3.22 54.50
CA GLU A 239 18.35 2.83 55.01
C GLU A 239 19.15 4.04 55.54
N ILE A 240 19.13 5.16 54.82
CA ILE A 240 19.76 6.41 55.29
C ILE A 240 19.11 6.89 56.59
N GLN A 241 17.78 6.78 56.70
CA GLN A 241 17.09 7.17 57.92
C GLN A 241 17.46 6.27 59.10
N ALA A 242 17.50 4.95 58.91
CA ALA A 242 17.92 4.00 59.93
C ALA A 242 19.36 4.22 60.39
N THR A 243 20.30 4.41 59.45
CA THR A 243 21.71 4.71 59.79
C THR A 243 21.86 6.03 60.53
N ASN A 244 21.04 7.03 60.22
CA ASN A 244 21.02 8.29 60.97
C ASN A 244 20.50 8.08 62.41
N GLU A 245 19.47 7.27 62.60
CA GLU A 245 18.97 6.91 63.94
C GLU A 245 20.02 6.15 64.76
N GLU A 246 20.74 5.20 64.16
CA GLU A 246 21.88 4.51 64.80
C GLU A 246 23.03 5.46 65.14
N LEU A 247 23.31 6.45 64.28
CA LEU A 247 24.34 7.45 64.57
C LEU A 247 23.94 8.32 65.78
N ILE A 248 22.66 8.69 65.87
CA ILE A 248 22.14 9.47 66.99
C ILE A 248 22.27 8.70 68.30
N THR A 249 21.92 7.40 68.32
CA THR A 249 22.03 6.58 69.54
C THR A 249 23.48 6.41 69.97
N THR A 250 24.40 6.11 69.05
CA THR A 250 25.83 5.97 69.36
C THR A 250 26.47 7.27 69.84
N VAL A 251 26.06 8.42 69.30
CA VAL A 251 26.48 9.73 69.81
C VAL A 251 26.01 9.94 71.25
N GLU A 252 24.79 9.54 71.59
CA GLU A 252 24.25 9.67 72.93
C GLU A 252 24.95 8.72 73.93
N GLU A 253 25.27 7.49 73.52
CA GLU A 253 26.07 6.56 74.31
C GLU A 253 27.49 7.10 74.58
N LEU A 254 28.15 7.65 73.55
CA LEU A 254 29.47 8.26 73.69
C LEU A 254 29.44 9.48 74.60
N ARG A 255 28.39 10.31 74.52
CA ARG A 255 28.18 11.43 75.45
C ARG A 255 28.06 10.95 76.88
N THR A 256 27.26 9.91 77.12
CA THR A 256 27.07 9.34 78.46
C THR A 256 28.39 8.81 79.01
N ARG A 257 29.14 8.03 78.23
CA ARG A 257 30.48 7.54 78.65
C ARG A 257 31.46 8.68 78.92
N ASN A 258 31.39 9.77 78.16
CA ASN A 258 32.26 10.92 78.39
C ASN A 258 31.92 11.61 79.73
N LEU A 259 30.62 11.75 80.04
CA LEU A 259 30.17 12.26 81.35
C LEU A 259 30.63 11.35 82.49
N ASP A 260 30.48 10.03 82.35
CA ASP A 260 30.97 9.07 83.35
C ASP A 260 32.48 9.18 83.56
N LEU A 261 33.25 9.30 82.47
CA LEU A 261 34.70 9.51 82.53
C LEU A 261 35.06 10.84 83.20
N GLN A 262 34.31 11.91 82.94
CA GLN A 262 34.50 13.19 83.61
C GLN A 262 34.22 13.09 85.10
N GLN A 263 33.16 12.36 85.49
CA GLN A 263 32.84 12.12 86.89
C GLN A 263 33.95 11.32 87.58
N VAL A 264 34.39 10.20 87.00
CA VAL A 264 35.50 9.40 87.53
C VAL A 264 36.79 10.24 87.61
N ASN A 265 37.07 11.06 86.59
CA ASN A 265 38.23 11.94 86.61
C ASN A 265 38.14 12.99 87.73
N ASN A 266 36.96 13.56 87.97
CA ASN A 266 36.74 14.48 89.10
C ASN A 266 36.89 13.76 90.44
N ASP A 267 36.35 12.55 90.60
CA ASP A 267 36.48 11.74 91.82
C ASP A 267 37.94 11.40 92.12
N VAL A 268 38.68 10.98 91.11
CA VAL A 268 40.12 10.73 91.21
C VAL A 268 40.85 12.02 91.58
N THR A 269 40.55 13.14 90.93
CA THR A 269 41.16 14.45 91.25
C THR A 269 40.87 14.86 92.69
N ASN A 270 39.63 14.71 93.16
CA ASN A 270 39.21 14.98 94.54
C ASN A 270 39.96 14.08 95.54
N PHE A 271 40.13 12.80 95.22
CA PHE A 271 40.93 11.88 96.03
C PHE A 271 42.40 12.34 96.14
N TRP A 272 43.02 12.73 95.02
CA TRP A 272 44.39 13.25 95.04
C TRP A 272 44.51 14.58 95.79
N THR A 273 43.49 15.43 95.79
CA THR A 273 43.48 16.65 96.61
C THR A 273 43.34 16.33 98.11
N LEU A 274 42.52 15.34 98.49
CA LEU A 274 42.36 14.89 99.87
C LEU A 274 43.63 14.22 100.43
N ASP A 275 44.30 13.35 99.65
CA ASP A 275 45.60 12.74 100.04
C ASP A 275 46.71 13.79 100.22
N LYS A 276 46.66 14.89 99.46
CA LYS A 276 47.56 16.03 99.71
C LYS A 276 47.21 16.73 101.03
N GLU A 277 45.94 17.00 101.31
CA GLU A 277 45.53 17.64 102.57
C GLU A 277 45.87 16.80 103.81
N GLU A 278 45.65 15.48 103.79
CA GLU A 278 46.05 14.60 104.91
C GLU A 278 47.56 14.59 105.18
N LYS A 279 48.39 14.72 104.13
CA LYS A 279 49.86 14.83 104.28
C LYS A 279 50.33 16.17 104.86
N TRP A 280 49.54 17.23 104.79
CA TRP A 280 49.87 18.53 105.44
C TRP A 280 49.54 18.56 106.93
N PHE A 281 48.66 17.68 107.43
CA PHE A 281 48.30 17.58 108.86
C PHE A 281 49.15 16.58 109.67
N ALA A 282 50.10 15.88 109.02
CA ALA A 282 50.95 14.85 109.64
C ALA A 282 52.39 15.30 109.94
N THR A 283 52.67 16.61 109.95
CA THR A 283 53.96 17.23 110.35
C THR A 283 53.74 18.24 111.46
#